data_AF-A0A956DSR4-F1
#
_entry.id   AF-A0A956DSR4-F1
#
_cell.length_a   1.000
_cell.length_b   1.000
_cell.length_c   1.000
_cell.angle_alpha   90.00
_cell.angle_beta   90.00
_cell.angle_gamma   90.00
#
_symmetry.space_group_name_H-M   'P 1'
#
loop_
_entity.id
_entity.type
_entity.pdbx_description
1 polymer ?
#
loop_
_entity_poly.entity_id
_entity_poly.type
_entity_poly.pdbx_seq_one_letter_code
_entity_poly.pdbx_strand_id
1 'polypeptide(L)'
;MTYSNTKLRSIPLLLAGACFFLLLPAADNSGCDNGEVIIGDDDGGGGQSQPGECFVGGCSGQLCTETQGQASTCEWTPSYACYDQVGICERDQNGQCGWRQTQELQDCIANADREPVVGEACVKNAGDACQTDADCVSGGCGGELCFNPAVSDGISTCECTAPSYACGCVAGVCSWYQ
;
A
#
# COMPACT_ATOMS: atom_id res chain seq x y z
N MET A 1 -53.43 35.30 -16.38
CA MET A 1 -52.33 36.18 -16.81
C MET A 1 -51.72 35.61 -18.08
N THR A 2 -51.50 36.49 -19.04
CA THR A 2 -51.41 36.27 -20.48
C THR A 2 -49.95 36.14 -20.93
N TYR A 3 -49.68 35.24 -21.89
CA TYR A 3 -48.59 35.18 -22.89
C TYR A 3 -47.10 35.33 -22.46
N SER A 4 -46.23 34.41 -22.90
CA SER A 4 -45.60 34.54 -24.23
C SER A 4 -44.61 33.40 -24.53
N ASN A 5 -44.74 32.85 -25.74
CA ASN A 5 -43.88 31.84 -26.37
C ASN A 5 -42.54 32.47 -26.83
N THR A 6 -41.42 31.76 -26.66
CA THR A 6 -40.20 32.04 -27.44
C THR A 6 -39.70 30.78 -28.15
N LYS A 7 -40.11 30.71 -29.42
CA LYS A 7 -39.52 30.07 -30.61
C LYS A 7 -38.34 29.11 -30.42
N LEU A 8 -38.60 27.86 -30.84
CA LEU A 8 -37.66 26.97 -31.53
C LEU A 8 -36.83 27.75 -32.57
N ARG A 9 -35.52 27.51 -32.58
CA ARG A 9 -34.67 27.72 -33.76
C ARG A 9 -33.93 26.42 -34.09
N SER A 10 -34.42 25.79 -35.14
CA SER A 10 -33.79 24.73 -35.92
C SER A 10 -32.41 25.17 -36.40
N ILE A 11 -31.40 24.32 -36.23
CA ILE A 11 -30.12 24.40 -36.96
C ILE A 11 -30.10 23.20 -37.92
N PRO A 12 -29.99 23.43 -39.23
CA PRO A 12 -30.13 22.38 -40.22
C PRO A 12 -28.86 21.53 -40.31
N LEU A 13 -29.11 20.24 -40.45
CA LEU A 13 -28.20 19.19 -40.89
C LEU A 13 -27.65 19.56 -42.28
N LEU A 14 -26.34 19.81 -42.38
CA LEU A 14 -25.65 19.94 -43.67
C LEU A 14 -24.67 18.77 -43.83
N LEU A 15 -24.99 17.93 -44.81
CA LEU A 15 -24.12 16.91 -45.39
C LEU A 15 -22.84 17.54 -45.95
N ALA A 16 -21.69 17.04 -45.50
CA ALA A 16 -20.48 16.79 -46.29
C ALA A 16 -19.52 16.04 -45.34
N GLY A 17 -19.15 14.78 -45.54
CA GLY A 17 -18.56 14.30 -46.78
C GLY A 17 -17.11 14.75 -46.88
N ALA A 18 -16.28 14.44 -45.88
CA ALA A 18 -14.82 14.50 -45.99
C ALA A 18 -14.19 13.46 -45.06
N CYS A 19 -13.63 12.40 -45.65
CA CYS A 19 -12.65 11.54 -45.03
C CYS A 19 -11.49 12.40 -44.55
N PHE A 20 -11.52 12.78 -43.27
CA PHE A 20 -10.36 13.39 -42.63
C PHE A 20 -9.38 12.25 -42.31
N PHE A 21 -8.54 11.95 -43.30
CA PHE A 21 -7.26 11.28 -43.15
C PHE A 21 -6.45 12.00 -42.07
N LEU A 22 -6.57 11.56 -40.82
CA LEU A 22 -5.55 11.83 -39.83
C LEU A 22 -4.43 10.82 -40.02
N LEU A 23 -3.45 11.31 -40.79
CA LEU A 23 -2.06 10.91 -40.79
C LEU A 23 -1.59 10.65 -39.35
N LEU A 24 -1.47 9.36 -39.00
CA LEU A 24 -0.53 8.88 -38.00
C LEU A 24 0.88 9.10 -38.56
N PRO A 25 1.78 9.85 -37.90
CA PRO A 25 3.19 9.51 -38.00
C PRO A 25 3.41 8.26 -37.16
N ALA A 26 3.62 7.14 -37.84
CA ALA A 26 4.45 6.08 -37.31
C ALA A 26 5.84 6.68 -37.04
N ALA A 27 6.33 6.54 -35.81
CA ALA A 27 7.73 6.67 -35.49
C ALA A 27 8.17 5.33 -34.92
N ASP A 28 8.41 4.41 -35.84
CA ASP A 28 9.36 3.32 -35.74
C ASP A 28 10.77 3.88 -35.97
N ASN A 29 11.61 3.89 -34.94
CA ASN A 29 13.05 3.73 -35.13
C ASN A 29 13.68 3.08 -33.89
N SER A 30 13.80 1.76 -33.98
CA SER A 30 14.84 1.02 -33.30
C SER A 30 16.20 1.66 -33.62
N GLY A 31 16.76 2.37 -32.65
CA GLY A 31 18.10 2.94 -32.68
C GLY A 31 18.81 2.58 -31.40
N CYS A 32 19.39 1.38 -31.34
CA CYS A 32 20.46 1.09 -30.41
C CYS A 32 21.74 1.72 -30.97
N ASP A 33 21.82 3.05 -30.94
CA ASP A 33 23.06 3.74 -31.22
C ASP A 33 24.02 3.53 -30.06
N ASN A 34 25.10 2.81 -30.35
CA ASN A 34 26.34 2.82 -29.57
C ASN A 34 27.00 4.19 -29.80
N GLY A 35 26.46 5.20 -29.11
CA GLY A 35 26.96 6.57 -29.12
C GLY A 35 27.78 6.85 -27.86
N GLU A 36 29.10 6.86 -28.05
CA GLU A 36 30.11 7.58 -27.24
C GLU A 36 30.00 7.47 -25.72
N VAL A 37 30.72 6.49 -25.16
CA VAL A 37 31.12 6.53 -23.76
C VAL A 37 32.15 7.65 -23.62
N ILE A 38 31.69 8.86 -23.32
CA ILE A 38 32.50 9.79 -22.53
C ILE A 38 32.59 9.17 -21.14
N ILE A 39 33.72 8.48 -20.87
CA ILE A 39 34.15 8.23 -19.51
C ILE A 39 34.50 9.61 -18.96
N GLY A 40 33.48 10.28 -18.41
CA GLY A 40 33.73 11.27 -17.39
C GLY A 40 34.27 10.48 -16.20
N ASP A 41 35.58 10.46 -16.06
CA ASP A 41 36.24 10.18 -14.79
C ASP A 41 35.80 11.27 -13.80
N ASP A 42 34.58 11.13 -13.28
CA ASP A 42 34.09 11.90 -12.13
C ASP A 42 34.69 11.24 -10.88
N ASP A 43 35.98 11.49 -10.71
CA ASP A 43 36.69 11.29 -9.45
C ASP A 43 36.00 12.13 -8.37
N GLY A 44 35.29 11.44 -7.45
CA GLY A 44 35.18 11.91 -6.08
C GLY A 44 33.83 12.47 -5.64
N GLY A 45 32.78 11.66 -5.73
CA GLY A 45 31.54 11.85 -4.98
C GLY A 45 31.47 11.02 -3.69
N GLY A 46 32.59 10.85 -2.97
CA GLY A 46 32.59 10.26 -1.64
C GLY A 46 31.89 11.20 -0.66
N GLY A 47 30.56 11.10 -0.56
CA GLY A 47 29.74 11.82 0.39
C GLY A 47 30.32 11.61 1.78
N GLN A 48 30.95 12.66 2.31
CA GLN A 48 31.46 12.67 3.66
C GLN A 48 30.24 12.78 4.58
N SER A 49 29.81 11.64 5.12
CA SER A 49 28.84 11.55 6.21
C SER A 49 29.21 12.59 7.26
N GLN A 50 28.39 13.62 7.43
CA GLN A 50 28.64 14.58 8.50
C GLN A 50 28.54 13.81 9.82
N PRO A 51 29.58 13.84 10.68
CA PRO A 51 29.52 13.17 11.97
C PRO A 51 28.36 13.74 12.78
N GLY A 52 27.32 12.93 12.97
CA GLY A 52 26.10 13.31 13.68
C GLY A 52 24.82 12.84 13.01
N GLU A 53 24.84 12.62 11.69
CA GLU A 53 23.64 12.24 10.93
C GLU A 53 23.37 10.72 10.97
N CYS A 54 22.09 10.34 11.00
CA CYS A 54 21.65 8.95 10.93
C CYS A 54 21.12 8.67 9.53
N PHE A 55 21.53 7.55 8.95
CA PHE A 55 21.21 7.17 7.59
C PHE A 55 20.31 5.93 7.58
N VAL A 56 19.23 6.01 6.79
CA VAL A 56 18.44 4.83 6.44
C VAL A 56 19.21 4.03 5.39
N GLY A 57 19.29 2.71 5.58
CA GLY A 57 20.03 1.80 4.72
C GLY A 57 19.46 0.38 4.78
N GLY A 58 20.26 -0.58 4.33
CA GLY A 58 19.80 -1.95 4.10
C GLY A 58 19.07 -2.08 2.76
N CYS A 59 19.04 -3.31 2.23
CA CYS A 59 18.45 -3.57 0.91
C CYS A 59 16.93 -3.28 0.86
N SER A 60 16.27 -3.36 2.01
CA SER A 60 14.83 -3.16 2.18
C SER A 60 14.50 -1.92 3.03
N GLY A 61 15.47 -1.02 3.24
CA GLY A 61 15.29 0.18 4.09
C GLY A 61 15.18 -0.13 5.59
N GLN A 62 15.55 -1.33 6.03
CA GLN A 62 15.34 -1.79 7.40
C GLN A 62 16.39 -1.29 8.40
N LEU A 63 17.49 -0.69 7.95
CA LEU A 63 18.57 -0.24 8.83
C LEU A 63 18.49 1.27 9.08
N CYS A 64 18.75 1.69 10.31
CA CYS A 64 19.04 3.07 10.67
C CYS A 64 20.42 3.10 11.33
N THR A 65 21.40 3.73 10.69
CA THR A 65 22.83 3.51 11.01
C THR A 65 23.64 4.80 10.89
N GLU A 66 24.83 4.83 11.47
CA GLU A 66 25.77 5.95 11.32
C GLU A 66 26.55 5.89 10.00
N THR A 67 26.47 4.77 9.27
CA THR A 67 27.25 4.54 8.05
C THR A 67 26.35 4.66 6.83
N GLN A 68 26.58 5.71 6.05
CA GLN A 68 25.89 5.89 4.78
C GLN A 68 26.12 4.69 3.85
N GLY A 69 25.06 4.18 3.23
CA GLY A 69 25.14 3.08 2.26
C GLY A 69 25.38 1.70 2.89
N GLN A 70 25.22 1.55 4.21
CA GLN A 70 25.30 0.23 4.84
C GLN A 70 24.27 -0.73 4.23
N ALA A 71 24.74 -1.86 3.71
CA ALA A 71 23.92 -2.88 3.09
C ALA A 71 23.60 -4.02 4.07
N SER A 72 22.45 -4.63 3.87
CA SER A 72 22.00 -5.88 4.50
C SER A 72 21.79 -6.95 3.42
N THR A 73 21.44 -8.16 3.85
CA THR A 73 20.83 -9.16 2.96
C THR A 73 19.54 -8.60 2.34
N CYS A 74 19.26 -8.98 1.09
CA CYS A 74 18.06 -8.57 0.36
C CYS A 74 16.84 -9.44 0.67
N GLU A 75 16.72 -9.84 1.93
CA GLU A 75 15.50 -10.47 2.43
C GLU A 75 14.39 -9.41 2.55
N TRP A 76 13.18 -9.81 2.16
CA TRP A 76 12.01 -8.96 2.27
C TRP A 76 11.00 -9.60 3.21
N THR A 77 10.52 -8.81 4.18
CA THR A 77 9.33 -9.10 4.98
C THR A 77 8.39 -7.90 4.94
N PRO A 78 7.06 -8.10 5.07
CA PRO A 78 6.11 -6.99 5.12
C PRO A 78 6.45 -5.93 6.17
N SER A 79 6.93 -6.35 7.35
CA SER A 79 7.36 -5.47 8.43
C SER A 79 8.45 -4.46 8.05
N TYR A 80 9.25 -4.72 7.01
CA TYR A 80 10.24 -3.75 6.56
C TYR A 80 9.62 -2.51 5.90
N ALA A 81 8.44 -2.62 5.30
CA ALA A 81 7.72 -1.47 4.77
C ALA A 81 7.38 -0.43 5.86
N CYS A 82 7.19 -0.87 7.10
CA CYS A 82 6.87 0.02 8.22
C CYS A 82 8.02 0.98 8.58
N TYR A 83 9.27 0.56 8.41
CA TYR A 83 10.43 1.42 8.64
C TYR A 83 10.49 2.57 7.62
N ASP A 84 10.09 2.31 6.37
CA ASP A 84 10.01 3.32 5.31
C ASP A 84 8.80 4.24 5.46
N GLN A 85 7.64 3.68 5.81
CA GLN A 85 6.37 4.42 5.85
C GLN A 85 6.20 5.32 7.08
N VAL A 86 6.54 4.80 8.27
CA VAL A 86 6.26 5.46 9.56
C VAL A 86 7.47 5.50 10.50
N GLY A 87 8.59 4.90 10.10
CA GLY A 87 9.81 4.87 10.88
C GLY A 87 10.48 6.24 11.00
N ILE A 88 11.02 6.55 12.17
CA ILE A 88 11.85 7.73 12.41
C ILE A 88 13.27 7.27 12.72
N CYS A 89 14.18 7.46 11.78
CA CYS A 89 15.60 7.16 11.94
C CYS A 89 16.32 8.34 12.58
N GLU A 90 16.75 8.18 13.83
CA GLU A 90 17.38 9.25 14.59
C GLU A 90 18.37 8.72 15.62
N ARG A 91 19.06 9.64 16.28
CA ARG A 91 19.98 9.32 17.35
C ARG A 91 19.22 9.16 18.67
N ASP A 92 19.41 8.03 19.34
CA ASP A 92 18.78 7.72 20.61
C ASP A 92 19.46 8.46 21.79
N GLN A 93 18.93 8.24 23.01
CA GLN A 93 19.47 8.82 24.24
C GLN A 93 20.88 8.34 24.61
N ASN A 94 21.33 7.23 24.02
CA ASN A 94 22.69 6.70 24.19
C ASN A 94 23.66 7.25 23.15
N GLY A 95 23.18 8.11 22.25
CA GLY A 95 23.98 8.69 21.18
C GLY A 95 24.17 7.74 20.00
N GLN A 96 23.35 6.71 19.82
CA GLN A 96 23.43 5.74 18.71
C GLN A 96 22.30 5.95 17.72
N CYS A 97 22.56 5.79 16.42
CA CYS A 97 21.49 5.80 15.42
C CYS A 97 20.63 4.54 15.54
N GLY A 98 19.31 4.73 15.53
CA GLY A 98 18.33 3.64 15.56
C GLY A 98 16.92 4.13 15.25
N TRP A 99 16.02 3.17 15.02
CA TRP A 99 14.61 3.48 14.81
C TRP A 99 13.95 3.87 16.13
N ARG A 100 13.35 5.07 16.18
CA ARG A 100 12.52 5.48 17.31
C ARG A 100 11.34 4.52 17.45
N GLN A 101 11.16 3.96 18.64
CA GLN A 101 10.08 3.03 18.96
C GLN A 101 8.77 3.79 19.23
N THR A 102 8.18 4.39 18.19
CA THR A 102 6.84 5.00 18.27
C THR A 102 5.75 3.93 18.32
N GLN A 103 4.59 4.27 18.89
CA GLN A 103 3.43 3.36 18.88
C GLN A 103 3.01 3.04 17.44
N GLU A 104 3.01 4.03 16.56
CA GLU A 104 2.67 3.87 15.13
C GLU A 104 3.58 2.87 14.41
N LEU A 105 4.89 2.90 14.67
CA LEU A 105 5.83 1.94 14.10
C LEU A 105 5.58 0.52 14.65
N GLN A 106 5.34 0.39 15.95
CA GLN A 106 5.06 -0.90 16.58
C GLN A 106 3.76 -1.51 16.05
N ASP A 107 2.71 -0.70 15.93
CA ASP A 107 1.41 -1.14 15.41
C ASP A 107 1.53 -1.55 13.93
N CYS A 108 2.29 -0.80 13.13
CA CYS A 108 2.53 -1.17 11.74
C CYS A 108 3.22 -2.54 11.65
N ILE A 109 4.33 -2.73 12.37
CA ILE A 109 5.09 -4.00 12.35
C ILE A 109 4.21 -5.16 12.84
N ALA A 110 3.46 -4.96 13.92
CA ALA A 110 2.57 -5.98 14.48
C ALA A 110 1.41 -6.36 13.54
N ASN A 111 0.99 -5.45 12.65
CA ASN A 111 -0.05 -5.72 11.65
C ASN A 111 0.51 -6.24 10.32
N ALA A 112 1.73 -5.84 9.95
CA ALA A 112 2.33 -6.20 8.68
C ALA A 112 2.57 -7.71 8.55
N ASP A 113 2.85 -8.39 9.66
CA ASP A 113 3.06 -9.85 9.66
C ASP A 113 1.77 -10.67 9.77
N ARG A 114 0.59 -10.02 9.85
CA ARG A 114 -0.70 -10.72 9.92
C ARG A 114 -1.20 -11.03 8.52
N GLU A 115 -1.21 -12.30 8.15
CA GLU A 115 -1.73 -12.73 6.85
C GLU A 115 -3.21 -13.12 6.97
N PRO A 116 -4.12 -12.52 6.18
CA PRO A 116 -5.52 -12.91 6.19
C PRO A 116 -5.69 -14.32 5.62
N VAL A 117 -6.39 -15.17 6.37
CA VAL A 117 -6.75 -16.51 5.88
C VAL A 117 -7.93 -16.39 4.92
N VAL A 118 -7.75 -16.86 3.70
CA VAL A 118 -8.76 -16.82 2.63
C VAL A 118 -8.96 -18.20 2.01
N GLY A 119 -10.19 -18.50 1.60
CA GLY A 119 -10.48 -19.69 0.80
C GLY A 119 -10.64 -21.00 1.58
N GLU A 120 -10.52 -20.99 2.91
CA GLU A 120 -10.83 -22.17 3.73
C GLU A 120 -12.33 -22.29 4.00
N ALA A 121 -12.85 -23.53 4.01
CA ALA A 121 -14.28 -23.82 4.05
C ALA A 121 -15.00 -23.17 5.26
N CYS A 122 -14.32 -23.10 6.41
CA CYS A 122 -14.85 -22.62 7.68
C CYS A 122 -14.31 -21.24 8.09
N VAL A 123 -13.57 -20.56 7.22
CA VAL A 123 -13.08 -19.20 7.45
C VAL A 123 -14.04 -18.25 6.77
N LYS A 124 -14.91 -17.60 7.55
CA LYS A 124 -15.85 -16.59 7.05
C LYS A 124 -15.45 -15.22 7.58
N ASN A 125 -15.28 -14.27 6.67
CA ASN A 125 -15.04 -12.88 6.98
C ASN A 125 -16.26 -12.09 6.51
N ALA A 126 -16.84 -11.25 7.37
CA ALA A 126 -17.94 -10.38 6.95
C ALA A 126 -17.47 -9.29 5.97
N GLY A 127 -16.15 -9.02 5.94
CA GLY A 127 -15.60 -7.90 5.18
C GLY A 127 -15.89 -6.54 5.84
N ASP A 128 -16.29 -6.58 7.12
CA ASP A 128 -16.66 -5.40 7.88
C ASP A 128 -15.44 -4.53 8.20
N ALA A 129 -15.61 -3.21 8.06
CA ALA A 129 -14.55 -2.26 8.42
C ALA A 129 -14.27 -2.26 9.93
N CYS A 130 -13.02 -2.06 10.31
CA CYS A 130 -12.56 -1.97 11.70
C CYS A 130 -11.41 -0.97 11.83
N GLN A 131 -11.15 -0.54 13.06
CA GLN A 131 -10.00 0.31 13.40
C GLN A 131 -9.00 -0.44 14.28
N THR A 132 -9.49 -1.33 15.15
CA THR A 132 -8.68 -2.11 16.09
C THR A 132 -9.18 -3.54 16.17
N ASP A 133 -8.35 -4.45 16.70
CA ASP A 133 -8.75 -5.85 16.91
C ASP A 133 -10.00 -6.00 17.79
N ALA A 134 -10.22 -5.07 18.71
CA ALA A 134 -11.38 -5.08 19.60
C ALA A 134 -12.71 -4.82 18.86
N ASP A 135 -12.66 -4.26 17.65
CA ASP A 135 -13.84 -4.07 16.81
C ASP A 135 -14.30 -5.40 16.19
N CYS A 136 -13.43 -6.41 16.12
CA CYS A 136 -13.72 -7.67 15.48
C CYS A 136 -13.97 -8.76 16.51
N VAL A 137 -15.06 -9.50 16.34
CA VAL A 137 -15.40 -10.63 17.20
C VAL A 137 -15.65 -11.86 16.36
N SER A 138 -15.32 -13.02 16.93
CA SER A 138 -15.77 -14.30 16.39
C SER A 138 -17.22 -14.53 16.78
N GLY A 139 -18.02 -15.00 15.83
CA GLY A 139 -19.43 -15.30 16.04
C GLY A 139 -20.04 -16.06 14.87
N GLY A 140 -21.35 -15.93 14.71
CA GLY A 140 -22.12 -16.84 13.88
C GLY A 140 -22.48 -18.12 14.62
N CYS A 141 -23.15 -19.02 13.92
CA CYS A 141 -23.82 -20.17 14.50
C CYS A 141 -22.86 -21.28 14.95
N GLY A 142 -21.63 -21.27 14.43
CA GLY A 142 -20.53 -22.11 14.90
C GLY A 142 -19.28 -21.34 15.30
N GLY A 143 -19.32 -20.00 15.34
CA GLY A 143 -18.14 -19.16 15.63
C GLY A 143 -17.21 -18.96 14.42
N GLU A 144 -17.67 -19.32 13.22
CA GLU A 144 -16.93 -19.31 11.95
C GLU A 144 -16.75 -17.92 11.33
N LEU A 145 -17.50 -16.94 11.81
CA LEU A 145 -17.51 -15.60 11.24
C LEU A 145 -16.66 -14.66 12.09
N CYS A 146 -15.70 -13.98 11.46
CA CYS A 146 -15.04 -12.81 11.99
C CYS A 146 -15.74 -11.56 11.44
N PHE A 147 -16.32 -10.74 12.30
CA PHE A 147 -17.13 -9.58 11.92
C PHE A 147 -17.06 -8.45 12.94
N ASN A 148 -17.54 -7.27 12.56
CA ASN A 148 -17.65 -6.14 13.47
C ASN A 148 -19.11 -5.97 13.92
N PRO A 149 -19.42 -6.20 15.22
CA PRO A 149 -20.78 -6.14 15.74
C PRO A 149 -21.36 -4.72 15.77
N ALA A 150 -20.54 -3.69 15.56
CA ALA A 150 -21.02 -2.31 15.43
C ALA A 150 -21.60 -2.00 14.04
N VAL A 151 -21.31 -2.82 13.02
CA VAL A 151 -21.73 -2.57 11.62
C VAL A 151 -22.56 -3.70 11.01
N SER A 152 -22.47 -4.93 11.54
CA SER A 152 -23.30 -6.06 11.10
C SER A 152 -23.71 -6.98 12.25
N ASP A 153 -24.80 -7.73 12.06
CA ASP A 153 -25.31 -8.69 13.05
C ASP A 153 -24.60 -10.06 13.00
N GLY A 154 -23.61 -10.24 12.13
CA GLY A 154 -22.83 -11.47 12.07
C GLY A 154 -23.63 -12.71 11.64
N ILE A 155 -24.43 -12.60 10.58
CA ILE A 155 -25.30 -13.69 10.12
C ILE A 155 -24.48 -14.80 9.46
N SER A 156 -24.70 -16.04 9.89
CA SER A 156 -24.11 -17.23 9.26
C SER A 156 -25.15 -18.32 8.96
N THR A 157 -24.85 -19.18 7.99
CA THR A 157 -25.69 -20.31 7.54
C THR A 157 -25.64 -21.54 8.44
N CYS A 158 -24.89 -21.51 9.55
CA CYS A 158 -24.68 -22.66 10.44
C CYS A 158 -24.01 -23.88 9.77
N GLU A 159 -23.27 -23.67 8.70
CA GLU A 159 -22.67 -24.78 7.94
C GLU A 159 -21.30 -25.23 8.50
N CYS A 160 -20.70 -24.46 9.41
CA CYS A 160 -19.31 -24.64 9.84
C CYS A 160 -19.08 -24.29 11.32
N THR A 161 -17.91 -24.64 11.86
CA THR A 161 -17.45 -24.27 13.21
C THR A 161 -16.23 -23.33 13.12
N ALA A 162 -16.00 -22.54 14.16
CA ALA A 162 -14.87 -21.64 14.32
C ALA A 162 -13.54 -22.30 13.94
N PRO A 163 -12.73 -21.66 13.08
CA PRO A 163 -11.38 -22.12 12.80
C PRO A 163 -10.44 -21.83 14.00
N SER A 164 -9.25 -22.45 14.01
CA SER A 164 -8.22 -22.21 15.03
C SER A 164 -7.31 -21.02 14.69
N TYR A 165 -7.90 -19.94 14.16
CA TYR A 165 -7.20 -18.70 13.81
C TYR A 165 -7.62 -17.57 14.76
N ALA A 166 -6.85 -16.48 14.77
CA ALA A 166 -7.27 -15.28 15.46
C ALA A 166 -8.25 -14.49 14.57
N CYS A 167 -9.28 -13.89 15.17
CA CYS A 167 -10.13 -12.90 14.51
C CYS A 167 -9.70 -11.52 14.97
N GLY A 168 -9.51 -10.60 14.04
CA GLY A 168 -9.05 -9.25 14.34
C GLY A 168 -9.07 -8.35 13.12
N CYS A 169 -8.56 -7.14 13.29
CA CYS A 169 -8.56 -6.13 12.25
C CYS A 169 -7.29 -6.27 11.40
N VAL A 170 -7.44 -6.70 10.15
CA VAL A 170 -6.32 -6.88 9.22
C VAL A 170 -6.57 -6.02 8.00
N ALA A 171 -5.64 -5.10 7.73
CA ALA A 171 -5.78 -4.12 6.65
C ALA A 171 -7.11 -3.33 6.69
N GLY A 172 -7.62 -3.03 7.89
CA GLY A 172 -8.85 -2.27 8.10
C GLY A 172 -10.14 -3.08 7.93
N VAL A 173 -10.03 -4.41 7.81
CA VAL A 173 -11.17 -5.32 7.63
C VAL A 173 -11.11 -6.46 8.65
N CYS A 174 -12.24 -6.76 9.29
CA CYS A 174 -12.34 -7.90 10.19
C CYS A 174 -12.11 -9.20 9.42
N SER A 175 -10.99 -9.84 9.74
CA SER A 175 -10.50 -11.03 9.05
C SER A 175 -9.96 -12.04 10.04
N TRP A 176 -10.12 -13.32 9.72
CA TRP A 176 -9.30 -14.37 10.32
C TRP A 176 -7.85 -14.25 9.84
N TYR A 177 -6.88 -14.42 10.73
CA TYR A 177 -5.46 -14.33 10.39
C TYR A 177 -4.60 -15.29 11.21
N GLN A 178 -3.38 -15.51 10.70
CA GLN A 178 -2.30 -16.27 11.35
C GLN A 178 -1.10 -15.37 11.64
#